data_AF-A0A3P7LTA5-F1
#
_entry.id   AF-A0A3P7LTA5-F1
#
_cell.length_a   1.000
_cell.length_b   1.000
_cell.length_c   1.000
_cell.angle_alpha   90.00
_cell.angle_beta   90.00
_cell.angle_gamma   90.00
#
_symmetry.space_group_name_H-M   'P 1'
#
loop_
_entity.id
_entity.type
_entity.pdbx_description
1 polymer ?
#
loop_
_entity_poly.entity_id
_entity_poly.type
_entity_poly.pdbx_seq_one_letter_code
_entity_poly.pdbx_strand_id
1 'polypeptide(L)'
;QIPLGISTAVNVRVGQGLGAFNPSAAKFTYFTALTAIVIITFLTAAPVVMLRHSIPFIFTSDVEVAAKATEILPMLFIFQLCEGLAVSL
;
A
#
# COMPACT_ATOMS: atom_id res chain seq x y z
N GLN A 1 0.09 -9.73 -3.81
CA GLN A 1 -1.19 -10.02 -4.50
C GLN A 1 -2.35 -9.15 -4.01
N ILE A 2 -2.49 -8.88 -2.71
CA ILE A 2 -3.58 -8.05 -2.16
C ILE A 2 -3.70 -6.64 -2.81
N PRO A 3 -2.61 -5.91 -3.11
CA PRO A 3 -2.72 -4.55 -3.69
C PRO A 3 -3.30 -4.52 -5.11
N LEU A 4 -2.97 -5.52 -5.94
CA LEU A 4 -3.45 -5.61 -7.33
C LEU A 4 -4.97 -5.84 -7.38
N GLY A 5 -5.51 -6.68 -6.48
CA GLY A 5 -6.96 -6.94 -6.43
C GLY A 5 -7.77 -5.70 -6.01
N ILE A 6 -7.22 -4.87 -5.12
CA ILE A 6 -7.84 -3.61 -4.73
C ILE A 6 -7.77 -2.59 -5.88
N SER A 7 -6.63 -2.52 -6.57
CA SER A 7 -6.44 -1.63 -7.73
C SER A 7 -7.44 -1.91 -8.85
N THR A 8 -7.64 -3.18 -9.21
CA THR A 8 -8.58 -3.56 -10.27
C THR A 8 -10.02 -3.25 -9.87
N ALA A 9 -10.41 -3.52 -8.63
CA ALA A 9 -11.75 -3.20 -8.13
C ALA A 9 -12.04 -1.68 -8.12
N VAL A 10 -11.05 -0.86 -7.75
CA VAL A 10 -11.15 0.61 -7.79
C VAL A 10 -11.29 1.10 -9.24
N ASN A 11 -10.43 0.64 -10.14
CA ASN A 11 -10.46 1.03 -11.56
C ASN A 11 -11.80 0.67 -12.21
N VAL A 12 -12.35 -0.51 -11.92
CA VAL A 12 -13.69 -0.91 -12.42
C VAL A 12 -14.78 0.02 -11.91
N ARG A 13 -14.80 0.39 -10.61
CA ARG A 13 -15.81 1.32 -10.06
C ARG A 13 -15.66 2.74 -10.61
N VAL A 14 -14.43 3.24 -10.78
CA VAL A 14 -14.19 4.57 -11.37
C VAL A 14 -14.63 4.58 -12.85
N GLY A 15 -14.24 3.55 -13.61
CA GLY A 15 -14.63 3.38 -15.02
C GLY A 15 -16.15 3.28 -15.21
N GLN A 16 -16.86 2.58 -14.32
CA GLN A 16 -18.32 2.54 -14.35
C GLN A 16 -18.96 3.91 -14.09
N GLY A 17 -18.43 4.69 -13.14
CA GLY A 17 -18.92 6.04 -12.87
C GLY A 17 -18.70 7.01 -14.04
N LEU A 18 -17.55 6.92 -14.70
CA LEU A 18 -17.24 7.72 -15.90
C LEU A 18 -18.10 7.30 -17.09
N GLY A 19 -18.30 5.99 -17.32
CA GLY A 19 -19.14 5.47 -18.41
C GLY A 19 -20.62 5.81 -18.24
N ALA A 20 -21.09 5.99 -17.01
CA ALA A 20 -22.46 6.42 -16.70
C ALA A 20 -22.68 7.95 -16.80
N PHE A 21 -21.71 8.72 -17.31
CA PHE A 21 -21.74 10.19 -17.33
C PHE A 21 -21.98 10.83 -15.94
N ASN A 22 -21.59 10.14 -14.87
CA ASN A 22 -21.73 10.62 -13.49
C ASN A 22 -20.35 10.92 -12.88
N PRO A 23 -19.74 12.07 -13.21
CA PRO A 23 -18.42 12.45 -12.72
C PRO A 23 -18.39 12.66 -11.20
N SER A 24 -19.53 12.92 -10.56
CA SER A 24 -19.63 13.06 -9.11
C SER A 24 -19.39 11.71 -8.40
N ALA A 25 -19.99 10.64 -8.93
CA ALA A 25 -19.77 9.27 -8.44
C ALA A 25 -18.32 8.78 -8.67
N ALA A 26 -17.71 9.18 -9.79
CA ALA A 26 -16.31 8.88 -10.09
C ALA A 26 -15.35 9.55 -9.08
N LYS A 27 -15.56 10.85 -8.77
CA LYS A 27 -14.77 11.57 -7.76
C LYS A 27 -14.90 10.96 -6.37
N PHE A 28 -16.11 10.58 -5.96
CA PHE A 28 -16.33 9.92 -4.68
C PHE A 28 -15.59 8.58 -4.60
N THR A 29 -15.63 7.78 -5.68
CA THR A 29 -14.91 6.51 -5.76
C THR A 29 -13.40 6.71 -5.65
N TYR A 30 -12.83 7.69 -6.36
CA TYR A 30 -11.41 8.04 -6.25
C TYR A 30 -11.02 8.43 -4.81
N PHE A 31 -11.81 9.28 -4.15
CA PHE A 31 -11.54 9.71 -2.77
C PHE A 31 -11.62 8.54 -1.78
N THR A 32 -12.58 7.63 -1.96
CA THR A 32 -12.66 6.42 -1.14
C THR A 32 -11.46 5.49 -1.35
N ALA A 33 -10.95 5.39 -2.59
CA ALA A 33 -9.77 4.59 -2.89
C ALA A 33 -8.51 5.17 -2.25
N LEU A 34 -8.29 6.48 -2.38
CA LEU A 34 -7.17 7.19 -1.77
C LEU A 34 -7.15 6.97 -0.24
N THR A 35 -8.31 7.12 0.40
CA THR A 35 -8.46 6.93 1.85
C THR A 35 -8.18 5.48 2.25
N ALA A 36 -8.70 4.50 1.50
CA ALA A 36 -8.45 3.08 1.76
C ALA A 36 -6.97 2.72 1.64
N ILE A 37 -6.27 3.26 0.64
CA ILE A 37 -4.83 3.03 0.43
C ILE A 37 -4.01 3.59 1.59
N VAL A 38 -4.30 4.81 2.05
CA VAL A 38 -3.61 5.40 3.21
C VAL A 38 -3.81 4.53 4.44
N ILE A 39 -5.03 4.06 4.70
CA ILE A 39 -5.35 3.20 5.85
C ILE A 39 -4.61 1.86 5.75
N ILE A 40 -4.66 1.20 4.60
CA ILE A 40 -4.03 -0.10 4.39
C ILE A 40 -2.51 0.02 4.53
N THR A 41 -1.88 1.01 3.88
CA THR A 41 -0.44 1.26 3.99
C THR A 41 -0.04 1.52 5.44
N PHE A 42 -0.82 2.29 6.19
CA PHE A 42 -0.53 2.53 7.61
C PHE A 42 -0.66 1.24 8.43
N LEU A 43 -1.73 0.47 8.24
CA LEU A 43 -1.96 -0.79 8.95
C LEU A 43 -0.91 -1.86 8.66
N THR A 44 -0.38 -1.92 7.43
CA THR A 44 0.62 -2.92 7.06
C THR A 44 2.04 -2.49 7.37
N ALA A 45 2.37 -1.21 7.17
CA ALA A 45 3.74 -0.74 7.29
C ALA A 45 4.09 -0.26 8.72
N ALA A 46 3.13 0.24 9.51
CA ALA A 46 3.40 0.64 10.89
C ALA A 46 3.89 -0.53 11.78
N PRO A 47 3.28 -1.74 11.75
CA PRO A 47 3.78 -2.87 12.52
C PRO A 47 5.17 -3.31 12.07
N VAL A 48 5.44 -3.26 10.76
CA VAL A 48 6.73 -3.65 10.18
C VAL A 48 7.85 -2.71 10.61
N VAL A 49 7.59 -1.40 10.65
CA VAL A 49 8.54 -0.40 11.14
C VAL A 49 8.76 -0.51 12.65
N MET A 50 7.69 -0.72 13.43
CA MET A 50 7.78 -0.90 14.89
C MET A 50 8.58 -2.16 15.26
N LEU A 51 8.38 -3.25 14.51
CA LEU A 51 9.03 -4.55 14.74
C LEU A 51 10.30 -4.75 13.89
N ARG A 52 10.84 -3.68 13.31
CA ARG A 52 11.98 -3.75 12.37
C ARG A 52 13.23 -4.46 12.93
N HIS A 53 13.39 -4.47 14.24
CA HIS A 53 14.52 -5.09 14.92
C HIS A 53 14.32 -6.59 15.20
N SER A 54 13.08 -7.10 15.17
CA SER A 54 12.75 -8.50 15.46
C SER A 54 12.38 -9.29 14.20
N ILE A 55 11.74 -8.65 13.22
CA ILE A 55 11.33 -9.29 11.96
C ILE A 55 12.50 -9.94 11.20
N PRO A 56 13.68 -9.28 11.04
CA PRO A 56 14.78 -9.87 10.28
C PRO A 56 15.27 -11.20 10.86
N PHE A 57 15.27 -11.34 12.18
CA PHE A 57 15.73 -12.56 12.86
C PHE A 57 14.80 -13.77 12.67
N ILE A 58 13.57 -13.56 12.16
CA ILE A 58 12.68 -14.65 11.76
C ILE A 58 13.13 -15.26 10.42
N PHE A 59 13.76 -14.46 9.57
CA PHE A 59 14.16 -14.86 8.21
C PHE A 59 15.65 -15.21 8.09
N THR A 60 16.48 -14.69 8.99
CA THR A 60 17.93 -14.97 9.00
C THR A 60 18.48 -15.05 10.41
N SER A 61 19.38 -16.00 10.65
CA SER A 61 20.15 -16.09 11.91
C SER A 61 21.45 -15.27 11.86
N ASP A 62 21.79 -14.72 10.69
CA ASP A 62 23.00 -13.92 10.47
C ASP A 62 22.78 -12.46 10.86
N VAL A 63 23.62 -11.98 11.78
CA VAL A 63 23.54 -10.63 12.36
C VAL A 63 23.83 -9.54 11.32
N GLU A 64 24.74 -9.78 10.37
CA GLU A 64 25.06 -8.80 9.32
C GLU A 64 23.87 -8.62 8.37
N VAL A 65 23.24 -9.73 7.97
CA VAL A 65 22.06 -9.71 7.09
C VAL A 65 20.86 -9.07 7.79
N ALA A 66 20.67 -9.36 9.08
CA ALA A 66 19.61 -8.75 9.89
C ALA A 66 19.79 -7.23 10.07
N ALA A 67 21.03 -6.77 10.29
CA ALA A 67 21.35 -5.35 10.40
C ALA A 67 21.05 -4.61 9.09
N LYS A 68 21.41 -5.20 7.95
CA LYS A 68 21.08 -4.65 6.64
C LYS A 68 19.58 -4.61 6.38
N ALA A 69 18.85 -5.69 6.64
CA ALA A 69 17.39 -5.72 6.50
C ALA A 69 16.71 -4.61 7.34
N THR A 70 17.17 -4.37 8.56
CA THR A 70 16.65 -3.30 9.45
C THR A 70 16.78 -1.90 8.84
N GLU A 71 17.85 -1.65 8.06
CA GLU A 71 18.12 -0.37 7.39
C GLU A 71 17.17 -0.12 6.20
N ILE A 72 16.78 -1.18 5.48
CA ILE A 72 15.93 -1.12 4.27
C ILE A 72 14.44 -1.22 4.59
N LEU A 73 14.05 -1.85 5.71
CA LEU A 73 12.64 -2.01 6.12
C LEU A 73 11.82 -0.69 6.20
N PRO A 74 12.38 0.45 6.64
CA PRO A 74 11.67 1.73 6.57
C PRO A 74 11.41 2.21 5.14
N MET A 75 12.28 1.86 4.19
CA MET A 75 12.14 2.24 2.78
C MET A 75 10.92 1.58 2.13
N LEU A 76 10.53 0.39 2.61
CA LEU A 76 9.29 -0.29 2.21
C LEU A 76 8.04 0.55 2.47
N PHE A 77 8.01 1.37 3.52
CA PHE A 77 6.89 2.28 3.79
C PHE A 77 6.68 3.27 2.63
N ILE A 78 7.76 3.90 2.18
CA ILE A 78 7.75 4.88 1.09
C ILE A 78 7.38 4.18 -0.21
N PHE A 79 7.94 2.99 -0.46
CA PHE A 79 7.64 2.22 -1.66
C PHE A 79 6.16 1.83 -1.72
N GLN A 80 5.59 1.36 -0.62
CA GLN A 80 4.19 0.96 -0.55
C GLN A 80 3.22 2.15 -0.68
N LEU A 81 3.62 3.32 -0.18
CA LEU A 81 2.87 4.57 -0.38
C LEU A 81 2.88 5.00 -1.86
N CYS A 82 4.05 4.96 -2.52
CA CYS A 82 4.18 5.24 -3.95
C CYS A 82 3.34 4.27 -4.81
N GLU A 83 3.43 2.97 -4.55
CA GLU A 83 2.63 1.95 -5.25
C GLU A 83 1.13 2.19 -5.08
N GLY A 84 0.69 2.53 -3.87
CA GLY A 84 -0.71 2.86 -3.60
C GLY A 84 -1.19 4.09 -4.38
N LEU A 85 -0.39 5.15 -4.42
CA LEU A 85 -0.71 6.36 -5.21
C LEU A 85 -0.74 6.08 -6.70
N ALA A 86 0.23 5.32 -7.23
CA ALA A 86 0.29 4.94 -8.64
C ALA A 86 -0.91 4.10 -9.08
N VAL A 87 -1.46 3.30 -8.18
CA VAL A 87 -2.69 2.51 -8.41
C VAL A 87 -3.96 3.36 -8.48
N SER A 88 -3.96 4.53 -7.83
CA SER A 88 -5.13 5.41 -7.76
C SER A 88 -5.26 6.34 -8.96
N LEU A 89 -4.12 6.70 -9.58
CA LEU A 89 -4.01 7.56 -10.76
C LEU A 89 -4.34 6.79 -12.05
#